data_AF-A0A7J5VZM8-F1
#
_entry.id   AF-A0A7J5VZM8-F1
#
_cell.length_a   1.000
_cell.length_b   1.000
_cell.length_c   1.000
_cell.angle_alpha   90.00
_cell.angle_beta   90.00
_cell.angle_gamma   90.00
#
_symmetry.space_group_name_H-M   'P 1'
#
loop_
_entity.id
_entity.type
_entity.pdbx_description
1 polymer ?
#
loop_
_entity_poly.entity_id
_entity_poly.type
_entity_poly.pdbx_seq_one_letter_code
_entity_poly.pdbx_strand_id
1 'polypeptide(L)' 'MRNLLRLHEAVAIVLLSEPDRTATFQTIANEVERRNLFPERKGGITLDEQIKLRTSISSSKYKHWFEFIKPDRIKLK' A
#
# COMPACT_ATOMS: atom_id res chain seq x y z
N MET A 1 -7.43 15.65 11.02
CA MET A 1 -6.20 15.99 10.25
C MET A 1 -6.31 15.30 8.91
N ARG A 2 -6.72 16.00 7.85
CA ARG A 2 -7.02 15.36 6.57
C ARG A 2 -5.79 14.66 5.96
N ASN A 3 -5.99 13.47 5.39
CA ASN A 3 -4.92 12.78 4.65
C ASN A 3 -4.44 13.62 3.46
N LEU A 4 -3.12 13.84 3.38
CA LEU A 4 -2.48 14.46 2.23
C LEU A 4 -2.39 13.51 1.03
N LEU A 5 -2.22 12.21 1.30
CA LEU A 5 -2.12 11.17 0.30
C LEU A 5 -3.32 10.23 0.38
N ARG A 6 -3.70 9.66 -0.76
CA ARG A 6 -4.56 8.48 -0.83
C ARG A 6 -3.73 7.24 -0.53
N LEU A 7 -4.38 6.17 -0.07
CA LEU A 7 -3.68 4.95 0.33
C LEU A 7 -2.75 4.38 -0.76
N HIS A 8 -3.19 4.35 -2.02
CA HIS A 8 -2.35 3.85 -3.13
C HIS A 8 -1.14 4.75 -3.43
N GLU A 9 -1.26 6.06 -3.20
CA GLU A 9 -0.13 7.00 -3.34
C GLU A 9 0.88 6.78 -2.23
N ALA A 10 0.42 6.59 -0.99
CA ALA A 10 1.28 6.25 0.14
C ALA A 10 2.01 4.91 -0.09
N VAL A 11 1.32 3.89 -0.59
CA VAL A 11 1.92 2.60 -0.98
C VAL A 11 2.97 2.79 -2.07
N ALA A 12 2.68 3.56 -3.12
CA ALA A 12 3.63 3.81 -4.20
C ALA A 12 4.89 4.53 -3.69
N ILE A 13 4.76 5.50 -2.79
CA ILE A 13 5.90 6.19 -2.18
C ILE A 13 6.79 5.23 -1.39
N VAL A 14 6.20 4.30 -0.63
CA VAL A 14 6.98 3.28 0.09
C VAL A 14 7.70 2.36 -0.88
N LEU A 15 7.01 1.85 -1.90
CA LEU A 15 7.64 0.98 -2.89
C LEU A 15 8.73 1.71 -3.70
N LEU A 16 8.59 3.01 -3.98
CA LEU A 16 9.63 3.78 -4.65
C LEU A 16 10.94 3.88 -3.84
N SER A 17 10.88 3.73 -2.51
CA SER A 17 12.07 3.69 -1.65
C SER A 17 12.69 2.30 -1.50
N GLU A 18 12.04 1.24 -1.99
CA GLU A 18 12.57 -0.12 -1.94
C GLU A 18 13.47 -0.42 -3.15
N PRO A 19 14.61 -1.12 -2.98
CA PRO A 19 15.55 -1.41 -4.07
C PRO A 19 14.91 -2.07 -5.30
N ASP A 20 14.03 -3.05 -5.09
CA ASP A 20 13.31 -3.77 -6.16
C ASP A 20 11.88 -3.26 -6.37
N ARG A 21 11.55 -2.12 -5.76
CA ARG A 21 10.20 -1.58 -5.64
C ARG A 21 9.17 -2.60 -5.16
N THR A 22 9.61 -3.51 -4.29
CA THR A 22 8.84 -4.68 -3.87
C THR A 22 8.88 -4.85 -2.35
N ALA A 23 7.73 -4.95 -1.70
CA ALA A 23 7.62 -5.20 -0.27
C ALA A 23 6.39 -6.06 0.06
N THR A 24 6.30 -6.56 1.29
CA THR A 24 5.08 -7.22 1.80
C THR A 24 4.05 -6.17 2.23
N PHE A 25 2.77 -6.54 2.29
CA PHE A 25 1.72 -5.64 2.79
C PHE A 25 2.01 -5.13 4.20
N GLN A 26 2.54 -6.00 5.07
CA GLN A 26 2.92 -5.63 6.44
C GLN A 26 4.05 -4.60 6.47
N THR A 27 5.12 -4.80 5.68
CA THR A 27 6.24 -3.85 5.62
C THR A 27 5.75 -2.49 5.14
N ILE A 28 4.88 -2.47 4.14
CA ILE A 28 4.31 -1.22 3.62
C ILE A 28 3.44 -0.54 4.69
N ALA A 29 2.59 -1.29 5.39
CA ALA A 29 1.77 -0.76 6.47
C ALA A 29 2.63 -0.11 7.56
N ASN A 30 3.66 -0.83 8.04
CA ASN A 30 4.59 -0.33 9.05
C ASN A 30 5.26 0.97 8.58
N GLU A 31 5.70 1.03 7.33
CA GLU A 31 6.39 2.20 6.79
C GLU A 31 5.45 3.40 6.58
N VAL A 32 4.22 3.15 6.13
CA VAL A 32 3.16 4.18 6.02
C VAL A 32 2.83 4.76 7.39
N GLU A 33 2.75 3.93 8.43
CA GLU A 33 2.52 4.39 9.81
C GLU A 33 3.73 5.14 10.37
N ARG A 34 4.93 4.58 10.24
CA ARG A 34 6.19 5.18 10.70
C ARG A 34 6.41 6.56 10.11
N ARG A 35 6.07 6.74 8.83
CA ARG A 35 6.19 8.02 8.10
C ARG A 35 4.92 8.88 8.18
N ASN A 36 3.89 8.40 8.86
CA ASN A 36 2.58 9.06 9.00
C ASN A 36 1.97 9.51 7.65
N LEU A 37 2.09 8.67 6.61
CA LEU A 37 1.69 9.00 5.23
C LEU A 37 0.16 8.90 5.02
N PHE A 38 -0.54 8.17 5.88
CA PHE A 38 -1.99 7.95 5.81
C PHE A 38 -2.64 7.91 7.21
N PRO A 39 -2.68 9.05 7.94
CA PRO A 39 -3.10 9.11 9.35
C PRO A 39 -4.59 8.78 9.59
N GLU A 40 -5.49 9.31 8.76
CA GLU A 40 -6.93 9.10 8.91
C GLU A 40 -7.37 7.82 8.21
N ARG A 41 -7.68 6.80 9.02
CA ARG A 41 -8.12 5.48 8.56
C ARG A 41 -9.62 5.31 8.79
N LYS A 42 -10.28 4.62 7.87
CA LYS A 42 -11.71 4.26 7.96
C LYS A 42 -11.88 2.78 7.62
N GLY A 43 -12.97 2.16 8.11
CA GLY A 43 -13.37 0.80 7.72
C GLY A 43 -13.06 -0.30 8.73
N GLY A 44 -12.46 0.00 9.89
CA GLY A 44 -12.33 -0.96 11.01
C GLY A 44 -11.44 -2.18 10.75
N ILE A 45 -10.67 -2.19 9.67
CA ILE A 45 -9.71 -3.24 9.31
C ILE A 45 -8.27 -2.71 9.37
N THR A 46 -7.32 -3.63 9.52
CA THR A 46 -5.89 -3.33 9.60
C THR A 46 -5.38 -2.69 8.31
N LEU A 47 -4.29 -1.91 8.41
CA LEU A 47 -3.77 -1.15 7.28
C LEU A 47 -3.20 -2.05 6.18
N ASP A 48 -2.53 -3.14 6.54
CA ASP A 48 -2.05 -4.17 5.63
C ASP A 48 -3.21 -4.81 4.83
N GLU A 49 -4.34 -5.11 5.48
CA GLU A 49 -5.52 -5.63 4.78
C GLU A 49 -6.12 -4.56 3.84
N GLN A 50 -6.17 -3.28 4.25
CA GLN A 50 -6.59 -2.19 3.35
C GLN A 50 -5.66 -2.06 2.14
N ILE A 51 -4.35 -2.18 2.34
CA ILE A 51 -3.35 -2.12 1.27
C ILE A 51 -3.56 -3.28 0.30
N LYS A 52 -3.70 -4.49 0.82
CA LYS A 52 -4.00 -5.69 0.03
C LYS A 52 -5.26 -5.48 -0.80
N LEU A 53 -6.38 -5.10 -0.18
CA LEU A 53 -7.63 -4.84 -0.92
C LEU A 53 -7.47 -3.75 -1.99
N ARG A 54 -6.72 -2.69 -1.69
CA ARG A 54 -6.51 -1.57 -2.63
C ARG A 54 -5.62 -1.95 -3.82
N THR A 55 -4.74 -2.93 -3.67
CA THR A 55 -3.66 -3.17 -4.64
C THR A 55 -3.68 -4.54 -5.31
N SER A 56 -4.23 -5.57 -4.66
CA SER A 56 -4.22 -6.94 -5.17
C SER A 56 -5.56 -7.42 -5.74
N ILE A 57 -6.67 -6.73 -5.46
CA ILE A 57 -7.96 -7.10 -6.04
C ILE A 57 -7.97 -6.79 -7.54
N SER A 58 -8.38 -7.76 -8.35
CA SER A 58 -8.46 -7.65 -9.82
C SER A 58 -9.37 -6.51 -10.31
N SER A 59 -10.38 -6.14 -9.52
CA SER A 59 -11.28 -5.01 -9.76
C SER A 59 -10.76 -3.66 -9.23
N SER A 60 -9.58 -3.62 -8.61
CA SER A 60 -9.01 -2.36 -8.14
C SER A 60 -8.73 -1.43 -9.31
N LYS A 61 -9.17 -0.17 -9.16
CA LYS A 61 -8.83 0.93 -10.07
C LYS A 61 -7.31 1.08 -10.27
N TYR A 62 -6.51 0.65 -9.30
CA TYR A 62 -5.05 0.84 -9.27
C TYR A 62 -4.26 -0.42 -9.67
N LYS A 63 -4.91 -1.47 -10.21
CA LYS A 63 -4.25 -2.70 -10.64
C LYS A 63 -3.13 -2.51 -11.68
N HIS A 64 -3.14 -1.39 -12.39
CA HIS A 64 -2.14 -1.07 -13.40
C HIS A 64 -0.84 -0.51 -12.79
N TRP A 65 -0.86 -0.07 -11.53
CA TRP A 65 0.34 0.40 -10.81
C TRP A 65 1.06 -0.73 -10.10
N PHE A 66 0.34 -1.80 -9.75
CA PHE A 66 0.84 -2.82 -8.84
C PHE A 66 0.85 -4.20 -9.49
N GLU A 67 1.87 -4.97 -9.15
CA GLU A 67 1.96 -6.39 -9.47
C GLU A 67 1.95 -7.19 -8.16
N PHE A 68 0.95 -8.05 -8.00
CA PHE A 68 0.88 -8.94 -6.85
C PHE A 68 1.76 -10.16 -7.06
N ILE A 69 2.72 -10.35 -6.16
CA ILE A 69 3.67 -11.45 -6.14
C ILE A 69 3.32 -12.34 -4.95
N LYS A 70 2.88 -13.57 -5.22
CA LYS A 70 2.49 -14.51 -4.15
C LYS A 70 3.64 -14.77 -3.17
N PRO A 71 3.37 -14.96 -1.86
CA PRO A 71 2.03 -15.03 -1.24
C PRO A 71 1.46 -13.68 -0.77
N ASP A 72 2.28 -12.66 -0.56
CA ASP A 72 1.88 -11.42 0.14
C ASP A 72 2.73 -10.19 -0.28
N ARG A 73 3.49 -10.32 -1.37
CA ARG A 73 4.36 -9.28 -1.87
C ARG A 73 3.68 -8.48 -2.97
N ILE A 74 4.08 -7.23 -3.06
CA ILE A 74 3.61 -6.32 -4.09
C ILE A 74 4.79 -5.55 -4.65
N LYS A 75 4.81 -5.44 -5.98
CA LYS A 75 5.77 -4.64 -6.73
C LYS A 75 5.09 -3.45 -7.39
N LEU A 76 5.75 -2.30 -7.39
CA LEU A 76 5.34 -1.15 -8.18
C LEU A 76 5.86 -1.32 -9.63
N LYS A 77 4.95 -1.20 -10.59
CA LYS A 77 5.24 -1.28 -12.03
C LYS A 77 5.95 -0.03 -12.55
#